data_AF-A0A1W2CF15-F1
#
_entry.id   AF-A0A1W2CF15-F1
#
_cell.length_a   1.000
_cell.length_b   1.000
_cell.length_c   1.000
_cell.angle_alpha   90.00
_cell.angle_beta   90.00
_cell.angle_gamma   90.00
#
_symmetry.space_group_name_H-M   'P 1'
#
loop_
_entity.id
_entity.type
_entity.pdbx_description
1 polymer ?
#
loop_
_entity_poly.entity_id
_entity_poly.type
_entity_poly.pdbx_seq_one_letter_code
_entity_poly.pdbx_strand_id
1 'polypeptide(L)'
;MRIYNFTSFPHAISNLKNKRLKISRFNELNDPFELLAADLLDIRHREAFTRFKKQLNEKAGIVCFSGAWGNPLIWGHYAKRHTGIALGFDVSDEMLLKVHYTASRPKIEFDQTKRKVVDGSKVVDQLIRTKFIDWKYEDEYRMVSVLRTHVAFCWICVIAKWVSSDVAIILRSGCSFGSATWLEHL
;
A
#
# COMPACT_ATOMS: atom_id res chain seq x y z
N MET A 1 -15.32 3.66 5.29
CA MET A 1 -15.28 2.21 5.55
C MET A 1 -14.20 1.83 6.55
N ARG A 2 -14.22 0.60 7.09
CA ARG A 2 -13.17 0.07 7.97
C ARG A 2 -12.13 -0.74 7.20
N ILE A 3 -10.85 -0.46 7.42
CA ILE A 3 -9.71 -1.10 6.74
C ILE A 3 -8.59 -1.45 7.72
N TYR A 4 -7.73 -2.40 7.36
CA TYR A 4 -6.77 -3.02 8.27
C TYR A 4 -5.33 -2.95 7.76
N ASN A 5 -4.40 -2.51 8.62
CA ASN A 5 -2.96 -2.57 8.36
C ASN A 5 -2.30 -3.66 9.22
N PHE A 6 -1.58 -4.59 8.58
CA PHE A 6 -0.92 -5.73 9.23
C PHE A 6 0.53 -5.41 9.51
N THR A 7 0.98 -5.67 10.73
CA THR A 7 2.38 -5.45 11.10
C THR A 7 2.80 -6.30 12.29
N SER A 8 4.09 -6.28 12.62
CA SER A 8 4.60 -6.99 13.81
C SER A 8 4.38 -6.18 15.09
N PHE A 9 4.31 -6.86 16.24
CA PHE A 9 4.08 -6.23 17.54
C PHE A 9 4.95 -4.98 17.81
N PRO A 10 6.28 -4.99 17.64
CA PRO A 10 7.10 -3.81 17.91
C PRO A 10 6.76 -2.62 17.02
N HIS A 11 6.43 -2.87 15.74
CA HIS A 11 6.03 -1.82 14.81
C HIS A 11 4.65 -1.27 15.14
N ALA A 12 3.68 -2.13 15.50
CA ALA A 12 2.36 -1.66 15.91
C ALA A 12 2.44 -0.74 17.13
N ILE A 13 3.22 -1.10 18.16
CA ILE A 13 3.44 -0.24 19.33
C ILE A 13 4.11 1.08 18.93
N SER A 14 5.13 1.04 18.07
CA SER A 14 5.79 2.25 17.56
C SER A 14 4.84 3.13 16.77
N ASN A 15 3.97 2.54 15.95
CA ASN A 15 2.97 3.25 15.14
C ASN A 15 1.94 3.94 16.02
N LEU A 16 1.41 3.24 17.02
CA LEU A 16 0.44 3.78 17.98
C LEU A 16 1.07 4.90 18.83
N LYS A 17 2.23 4.65 19.44
CA LYS A 17 2.93 5.62 20.30
C LYS A 17 3.26 6.91 19.56
N ASN A 18 3.69 6.81 18.30
CA ASN A 18 4.09 7.97 17.50
C ASN A 18 2.99 8.47 16.57
N LYS A 19 1.76 7.92 16.66
CA LYS A 19 0.59 8.29 15.84
C LYS A 19 0.91 8.35 14.33
N ARG A 20 1.59 7.33 13.83
CA ARG A 20 2.10 7.28 12.44
C ARG A 20 2.01 5.89 11.84
N LEU A 21 1.99 5.84 10.51
CA LEU A 21 2.16 4.61 9.75
C LEU A 21 3.38 4.71 8.83
N LYS A 22 4.05 3.57 8.58
CA LYS A 22 5.14 3.49 7.62
C LYS A 22 4.58 3.75 6.22
N ILE A 23 5.22 4.64 5.46
CA ILE A 23 4.98 4.74 4.02
C ILE A 23 5.93 3.80 3.31
N SER A 24 5.38 2.90 2.50
CA SER A 24 6.16 2.06 1.61
C SER A 24 6.57 2.84 0.37
N ARG A 25 7.80 2.60 -0.09
CA ARG A 25 8.25 3.06 -1.41
C ARG A 25 7.69 2.13 -2.46
N PHE A 26 7.47 2.65 -3.66
CA PHE A 26 6.97 1.86 -4.79
C PHE A 26 7.89 0.66 -5.07
N ASN A 27 9.21 0.85 -5.06
CA ASN A 27 10.17 -0.23 -5.27
C ASN A 27 10.25 -1.28 -4.14
N GLU A 28 9.56 -1.08 -3.01
CA GLU A 28 9.49 -2.02 -1.88
C GLU A 28 8.19 -2.86 -1.87
N LEU A 29 7.30 -2.65 -2.84
CA LEU A 29 6.03 -3.38 -2.91
C LEU A 29 6.25 -4.87 -3.23
N ASN A 30 5.39 -5.72 -2.67
CA ASN A 30 5.56 -7.17 -2.68
C ASN A 30 5.15 -7.83 -4.00
N ASP A 31 4.32 -7.18 -4.80
CA ASP A 31 3.93 -7.71 -6.10
C ASP A 31 4.94 -7.26 -7.17
N PRO A 32 5.77 -8.17 -7.71
CA PRO A 32 6.66 -7.83 -8.82
C PRO A 32 5.88 -7.32 -10.05
N PHE A 33 4.60 -7.66 -10.19
CA PHE A 33 3.77 -7.22 -11.31
C PHE A 33 3.32 -5.75 -11.20
N GLU A 34 3.33 -5.14 -10.02
CA GLU A 34 2.86 -3.76 -9.83
C GLU A 34 3.74 -2.71 -10.51
N LEU A 35 5.02 -3.00 -10.73
CA LEU A 35 5.99 -2.03 -11.28
C LEU A 35 6.90 -2.59 -12.36
N LEU A 36 6.94 -3.91 -12.59
CA LEU A 36 7.82 -4.51 -13.61
C LEU A 36 7.07 -4.94 -14.86
N ALA A 37 5.74 -4.82 -14.90
CA ALA A 37 4.94 -5.56 -15.86
C ALA A 37 4.23 -4.73 -16.92
N ALA A 38 4.63 -3.49 -17.19
CA ALA A 38 4.28 -2.91 -18.48
C ALA A 38 4.86 -3.82 -19.58
N ASP A 39 4.08 -4.11 -20.61
CA ASP A 39 4.53 -4.91 -21.75
C ASP A 39 5.58 -4.11 -22.57
N LEU A 40 6.83 -4.15 -22.11
CA LEU A 40 7.94 -3.37 -22.65
C LEU A 40 8.76 -4.22 -23.61
N LEU A 41 8.14 -4.56 -24.75
CA LEU A 41 8.80 -5.29 -25.84
C LEU A 41 9.91 -4.44 -26.50
N ASP A 42 9.82 -3.10 -26.46
CA ASP A 42 10.85 -2.19 -26.98
C ASP A 42 11.82 -1.71 -25.88
N ILE A 43 13.13 -1.84 -26.12
CA ILE A 43 14.20 -1.39 -25.23
C ILE A 43 14.13 0.10 -24.89
N ARG A 44 13.65 0.94 -25.82
CA ARG A 44 13.52 2.39 -25.65
C ARG A 44 12.38 2.75 -24.68
N HIS A 45 11.33 1.94 -24.66
CA HIS A 45 10.24 2.09 -23.69
C HIS A 45 10.71 1.71 -22.28
N ARG A 46 11.64 0.75 -22.16
CA ARG A 46 12.21 0.33 -20.86
C ARG A 46 12.94 1.46 -20.15
N GLU A 47 13.76 2.24 -20.87
CA GLU A 47 14.48 3.36 -20.25
C GLU A 47 13.53 4.48 -19.79
N ALA A 48 12.58 4.89 -20.65
CA ALA A 48 11.60 5.90 -20.33
C ALA A 48 10.76 5.50 -19.11
N PHE A 49 10.32 4.24 -19.08
CA PHE A 49 9.57 3.69 -17.96
C PHE A 49 10.41 3.59 -16.68
N THR A 50 11.68 3.19 -16.78
CA THR A 50 12.59 3.12 -15.62
C THR A 50 12.80 4.51 -15.00
N ARG A 51 13.00 5.54 -15.84
CA ARG A 51 13.10 6.93 -15.36
C ARG A 51 11.81 7.38 -14.68
N PHE A 52 10.66 7.09 -15.28
CA PHE A 52 9.35 7.41 -14.72
C PHE A 52 9.14 6.75 -13.36
N LYS A 53 9.44 5.46 -13.22
CA LYS A 53 9.35 4.72 -11.95
C LYS A 53 10.25 5.33 -10.89
N LYS A 54 11.50 5.69 -11.24
CA LYS A 54 12.42 6.34 -10.31
C LYS A 54 11.84 7.65 -9.79
N GLN A 55 11.30 8.50 -10.68
CA GLN A 55 10.67 9.77 -10.31
C GLN A 55 9.44 9.58 -9.42
N LEU A 56 8.57 8.61 -9.76
CA LEU A 56 7.41 8.28 -8.93
C LEU A 56 7.85 7.80 -7.55
N ASN A 57 8.81 6.88 -7.51
CA ASN A 57 9.35 6.33 -6.29
C ASN A 57 9.94 7.42 -5.40
N GLU A 58 10.62 8.43 -5.95
CA GLU A 58 11.22 9.56 -5.23
C GLU A 58 10.19 10.52 -4.64
N LYS A 59 9.11 10.81 -5.37
CA LYS A 59 8.14 11.87 -5.05
C LYS A 59 6.94 11.42 -4.25
N ALA A 60 6.57 10.14 -4.35
CA ALA A 60 5.37 9.61 -3.73
C ALA A 60 5.66 8.30 -3.01
N GLY A 61 4.83 8.00 -2.03
CA GLY A 61 4.81 6.71 -1.37
C GLY A 61 3.37 6.29 -1.06
N ILE A 62 3.24 5.07 -0.57
CA ILE A 62 1.94 4.41 -0.46
C ILE A 62 1.79 3.70 0.87
N VAL A 63 0.57 3.70 1.38
CA VAL A 63 0.15 2.87 2.52
C VAL A 63 -0.92 1.92 2.02
N CYS A 64 -0.71 0.63 2.28
CA CYS A 64 -1.60 -0.44 1.86
C CYS A 64 -2.38 -0.98 3.07
N PHE A 65 -3.65 -1.26 2.83
CA PHE A 65 -4.59 -1.81 3.79
C PHE A 65 -5.38 -2.94 3.14
N SER A 66 -5.92 -3.83 3.96
CA SER A 66 -6.89 -4.84 3.53
C SER A 66 -8.29 -4.44 4.00
N GLY A 67 -9.31 -4.72 3.19
CA GLY A 67 -10.71 -4.63 3.61
C GLY A 67 -11.13 -5.71 4.63
N ALA A 68 -10.34 -6.78 4.77
CA ALA A 68 -10.64 -7.89 5.67
C ALA A 68 -9.45 -8.34 6.51
N TRP A 69 -9.68 -8.69 7.77
CA TRP A 69 -8.64 -9.20 8.67
C TRP A 69 -8.64 -10.70 8.90
N GLY A 70 -9.72 -11.39 8.53
CA GLY A 70 -9.86 -12.83 8.77
C GLY A 70 -8.99 -13.71 7.88
N ASN A 71 -8.41 -13.17 6.80
CA ASN A 71 -7.71 -13.99 5.80
C ASN A 71 -6.31 -14.42 6.28
N PRO A 72 -6.05 -15.73 6.49
CA PRO A 72 -4.78 -16.23 7.01
C PRO A 72 -3.57 -15.98 6.11
N LEU A 73 -3.76 -15.83 4.79
CA LEU A 73 -2.67 -15.54 3.85
C LEU A 73 -2.09 -14.14 4.11
N ILE A 74 -2.94 -13.15 4.40
CA ILE A 74 -2.52 -11.78 4.73
C ILE A 74 -1.63 -11.78 6.00
N TRP A 75 -2.01 -12.57 7.01
CA TRP A 75 -1.20 -12.78 8.22
C TRP A 75 0.13 -13.50 7.93
N GLY A 76 0.16 -14.38 6.94
CA GLY A 76 1.40 -15.04 6.50
C GLY A 76 2.36 -14.07 5.83
N HIS A 77 1.85 -13.20 4.95
CA HIS A 77 2.64 -12.28 4.15
C HIS A 77 3.09 -11.03 4.90
N TYR A 78 2.20 -10.40 5.65
CA TYR A 78 2.42 -9.05 6.19
C TYR A 78 2.55 -8.98 7.70
N ALA A 79 2.13 -10.03 8.42
CA ALA A 79 2.46 -10.17 9.83
C ALA A 79 3.77 -10.96 10.00
N LYS A 80 4.21 -11.13 11.25
CA LYS A 80 5.40 -11.91 11.60
C LYS A 80 5.05 -13.41 11.59
N ARG A 81 4.99 -14.04 10.40
CA ARG A 81 4.73 -15.48 10.22
C ARG A 81 3.43 -15.93 10.93
N HIS A 82 2.30 -15.35 10.55
CA HIS A 82 0.99 -15.55 11.19
C HIS A 82 0.83 -15.01 12.63
N THR A 83 1.86 -14.35 13.18
CA THR A 83 1.76 -13.65 14.47
C THR A 83 1.93 -12.15 14.29
N GLY A 84 1.21 -11.33 15.06
CA GLY A 84 1.31 -9.88 14.93
C GLY A 84 0.05 -9.15 15.32
N ILE A 85 -0.08 -7.94 14.78
CA ILE A 85 -1.22 -7.05 15.02
C ILE A 85 -1.81 -6.60 13.69
N ALA A 86 -3.13 -6.61 13.60
CA ALA A 86 -3.85 -5.83 12.60
C ALA A 86 -4.45 -4.60 13.27
N LEU A 87 -4.11 -3.42 12.77
CA LEU A 87 -4.66 -2.14 13.21
C LEU A 87 -5.84 -1.79 12.29
N GLY A 88 -7.03 -1.67 12.86
CA GLY A 88 -8.25 -1.27 12.15
C GLY A 88 -8.43 0.25 12.18
N PHE A 89 -8.76 0.83 11.03
CA PHE A 89 -9.00 2.26 10.87
C PHE A 89 -10.33 2.50 10.16
N ASP A 90 -11.11 3.45 10.67
CA ASP A 90 -12.26 4.00 9.97
C ASP A 90 -11.83 5.18 9.11
N VAL A 91 -11.92 5.02 7.79
CA VAL A 91 -11.41 5.98 6.81
C VAL A 91 -12.49 6.31 5.79
N SER A 92 -12.63 7.58 5.40
CA SER A 92 -13.54 7.98 4.32
C SER A 92 -13.13 7.32 3.00
N ASP A 93 -14.11 6.80 2.28
CA ASP A 93 -13.91 6.11 1.00
C ASP A 93 -13.23 7.01 -0.04
N GLU A 94 -13.44 8.33 0.04
CA GLU A 94 -12.80 9.34 -0.83
C GLU A 94 -11.27 9.40 -0.68
N MET A 95 -10.73 8.97 0.46
CA MET A 95 -9.28 8.95 0.72
C MET A 95 -8.62 7.65 0.28
N LEU A 96 -9.41 6.66 -0.16
CA LEU A 96 -8.95 5.32 -0.47
C LEU A 96 -9.03 5.02 -1.96
N LEU A 97 -7.98 4.40 -2.46
CA LEU A 97 -7.91 3.87 -3.81
C LEU A 97 -8.11 2.36 -3.72
N LYS A 98 -9.25 1.85 -4.18
CA LYS A 98 -9.46 0.41 -4.28
C LYS A 98 -8.57 -0.18 -5.38
N VAL A 99 -7.91 -1.30 -5.08
CA VAL A 99 -7.10 -2.04 -6.05
C VAL A 99 -8.01 -2.87 -6.96
N HIS A 100 -7.69 -2.82 -8.25
CA HIS A 100 -8.25 -3.61 -9.32
C HIS A 100 -7.30 -4.76 -9.65
N TYR A 101 -7.87 -5.97 -9.65
CA TYR A 101 -7.12 -7.20 -9.85
C TYR A 101 -7.29 -7.70 -11.28
N THR A 102 -6.19 -8.02 -11.95
CA THR A 102 -6.21 -8.45 -13.35
C THR A 102 -5.16 -9.52 -13.64
N ALA A 103 -5.48 -10.42 -14.56
CA ALA A 103 -4.53 -11.40 -15.10
C ALA A 103 -3.64 -10.81 -16.19
N SER A 104 -4.08 -9.71 -16.82
CA SER A 104 -3.40 -9.08 -17.96
C SER A 104 -2.54 -7.90 -17.53
N ARG A 105 -1.37 -7.76 -18.16
CA ARG A 105 -0.48 -6.63 -17.95
C ARG A 105 -1.08 -5.31 -18.45
N PRO A 106 -0.98 -4.20 -17.69
CA PRO A 106 -1.43 -2.90 -18.16
C PRO A 106 -0.58 -2.46 -19.37
N LYS A 107 -1.27 -2.01 -20.43
CA LYS A 107 -0.62 -1.42 -21.60
C LYS A 107 -0.32 0.05 -21.31
N ILE A 108 0.93 0.46 -21.52
CA ILE A 108 1.38 1.85 -21.31
C ILE A 108 1.77 2.42 -22.67
N GLU A 109 1.28 3.61 -22.96
CA GLU A 109 1.61 4.35 -24.19
C GLU A 109 2.86 5.23 -23.98
N PHE A 110 3.72 5.26 -24.99
CA PHE A 110 4.99 5.98 -24.96
C PHE A 110 5.09 6.94 -26.15
N ASP A 111 5.51 8.17 -25.88
CA ASP A 111 5.88 9.15 -26.90
C ASP A 111 7.28 8.78 -27.41
N GLN A 112 7.34 8.24 -28.62
CA GLN A 112 8.57 7.75 -29.25
C GLN A 112 9.57 8.89 -29.51
N THR A 113 9.08 10.10 -29.79
CA THR A 113 9.91 11.27 -30.10
C THR A 113 10.49 11.88 -28.82
N LYS A 114 9.67 12.02 -27.77
CA LYS A 114 10.08 12.64 -26.50
C LYS A 114 10.68 11.68 -25.50
N ARG A 115 10.65 10.36 -25.77
CA ARG A 115 11.14 9.29 -24.89
C ARG A 115 10.55 9.39 -23.47
N LYS A 116 9.25 9.67 -23.42
CA LYS A 116 8.47 9.87 -22.20
C LYS A 116 7.16 9.08 -22.26
N VAL A 117 6.63 8.76 -21.09
CA VAL A 117 5.29 8.18 -20.95
C VAL A 117 4.24 9.22 -21.34
N VAL A 118 3.26 8.83 -22.15
CA VAL A 118 2.10 9.67 -22.48
C VAL A 118 1.13 9.65 -21.30
N ASP A 119 0.58 10.81 -20.92
CA ASP A 119 -0.37 10.95 -19.81
C ASP A 119 0.12 10.27 -18.52
N GLY A 120 1.24 10.78 -18.00
CA GLY A 120 1.88 10.23 -16.80
C GLY A 120 0.92 10.13 -15.60
N SER A 121 -0.03 11.05 -15.45
CA SER A 121 -1.07 11.00 -14.40
C SER A 121 -1.92 9.75 -14.48
N LYS A 122 -2.47 9.45 -15.67
CA LYS A 122 -3.29 8.26 -15.88
C LYS A 122 -2.48 6.98 -15.70
N VAL A 123 -1.23 6.98 -16.14
CA VAL A 123 -0.33 5.84 -15.95
C VAL A 123 0.01 5.63 -14.48
N VAL A 124 0.23 6.71 -13.71
CA VAL A 124 0.39 6.59 -12.24
C VAL A 124 -0.86 5.98 -11.63
N ASP A 125 -2.05 6.50 -11.94
CA ASP A 125 -3.31 5.98 -11.38
C ASP A 125 -3.51 4.49 -11.72
N GLN A 126 -3.26 4.11 -12.98
CA GLN A 126 -3.34 2.72 -13.42
C GLN A 126 -2.34 1.81 -12.69
N LEU A 127 -1.08 2.23 -12.54
CA LEU A 127 -0.06 1.44 -11.83
C LEU A 127 -0.38 1.30 -10.34
N ILE A 128 -0.86 2.37 -9.70
CA ILE A 128 -1.19 2.38 -8.29
C ILE A 128 -2.42 1.51 -8.00
N ARG A 129 -3.36 1.41 -8.93
CA ARG A 129 -4.60 0.66 -8.73
C ARG A 129 -4.59 -0.75 -9.30
N THR A 130 -3.54 -1.20 -9.98
CA THR A 130 -3.56 -2.52 -10.62
C THR A 130 -2.65 -3.49 -9.88
N LYS A 131 -3.18 -4.67 -9.55
CA LYS A 131 -2.43 -5.78 -8.94
C LYS A 131 -2.74 -7.09 -9.65
N PHE A 132 -1.81 -8.05 -9.60
CA PHE A 132 -2.05 -9.35 -10.22
C PHE A 132 -3.21 -10.11 -9.54
N ILE A 133 -4.01 -10.83 -10.35
CA ILE A 133 -5.27 -11.43 -9.92
C ILE A 133 -5.14 -12.37 -8.72
N ASP A 134 -4.01 -13.08 -8.60
CA ASP A 134 -3.80 -14.04 -7.51
C ASP A 134 -3.76 -13.36 -6.14
N TRP A 135 -3.45 -12.06 -6.07
CA TRP A 135 -3.48 -11.28 -4.82
C TRP A 135 -4.88 -10.77 -4.46
N LYS A 136 -5.93 -11.13 -5.21
CA LYS A 136 -7.32 -10.66 -4.96
C LYS A 136 -7.81 -10.92 -3.54
N TYR A 137 -7.28 -11.95 -2.90
CA TYR A 137 -7.63 -12.31 -1.52
C TYR A 137 -7.24 -11.25 -0.49
N GLU A 138 -6.40 -10.27 -0.85
CA GLU A 138 -6.02 -9.16 0.03
C GLU A 138 -7.10 -8.10 0.16
N ASP A 139 -8.06 -8.01 -0.77
CA ASP A 139 -9.06 -6.93 -0.83
C ASP A 139 -8.43 -5.55 -0.54
N GLU A 140 -7.41 -5.21 -1.32
CA GLU A 140 -6.47 -4.14 -0.99
C GLU A 140 -7.03 -2.75 -1.28
N TYR A 141 -6.79 -1.83 -0.33
CA TYR A 141 -7.03 -0.40 -0.43
C TYR A 141 -5.74 0.36 -0.20
N ARG A 142 -5.52 1.41 -0.98
CA ARG A 142 -4.29 2.21 -0.97
C ARG A 142 -4.56 3.65 -0.66
N MET A 143 -3.66 4.26 0.10
CA MET A 143 -3.58 5.71 0.27
C MET A 143 -2.22 6.19 -0.22
N VAL A 144 -2.21 7.22 -1.07
CA VAL A 144 -0.98 7.76 -1.68
C VAL A 144 -0.64 9.08 -1.00
N SER A 145 0.64 9.26 -0.67
CA SER A 145 1.14 10.50 -0.09
C SER A 145 2.31 11.04 -0.87
N VAL A 146 2.35 12.35 -1.04
CA VAL A 146 3.53 13.07 -1.54
C VAL A 146 4.58 13.09 -0.44
N LEU A 147 5.84 12.81 -0.81
CA LEU A 147 6.95 12.76 0.13
C LEU A 147 7.63 14.13 0.16
N ARG A 148 7.67 14.77 1.33
CA ARG A 148 8.18 16.14 1.46
C ARG A 148 9.69 16.25 1.78
N THR A 149 10.44 15.14 1.87
CA THR A 149 11.91 15.13 2.02
C THR A 149 12.52 13.82 1.49
N HIS A 150 13.78 13.85 1.04
CA HIS A 150 14.55 12.71 0.50
C HIS A 150 14.86 11.59 1.52
N VAL A 151 14.22 11.56 2.68
CA VAL A 151 14.55 10.62 3.76
C VAL A 151 13.85 9.29 3.51
N ALA A 152 14.64 8.21 3.50
CA ALA A 152 14.24 6.82 3.23
C ALA A 152 13.20 6.23 4.21
N PHE A 153 12.79 6.99 5.23
CA PHE A 153 11.75 6.62 6.19
C PHE A 153 10.71 7.73 6.25
N CYS A 154 9.87 7.83 5.22
CA CYS A 154 8.77 8.77 5.25
C CYS A 154 7.63 8.15 6.08
N TRP A 155 7.22 8.84 7.13
CA TRP A 155 6.10 8.47 7.98
C TRP A 155 5.00 9.47 7.70
N ILE A 156 3.76 9.01 7.49
CA ILE A 156 2.64 9.94 7.53
C ILE A 156 2.39 10.21 9.01
N CYS A 157 2.73 11.42 9.46
CA CYS A 157 2.00 12.01 10.57
C CYS A 157 0.56 12.16 10.07
N VAL A 158 -0.33 11.26 10.47
CA VAL A 158 -1.77 11.40 10.21
C VAL A 158 -2.29 12.48 11.16
N ILE A 159 -1.78 13.71 11.03
CA ILE A 159 -2.21 14.88 11.78
C ILE A 159 -3.07 15.70 10.82
N ALA A 160 -4.32 15.25 10.66
CA ALA A 160 -5.51 16.04 10.34
C ALA A 160 -6.75 15.12 10.13
N LYS A 161 -6.93 14.10 10.97
CA LYS A 161 -8.20 13.35 11.19
C LYS A 161 -8.05 12.26 12.28
N TRP A 162 -7.13 12.45 13.23
CA TRP A 162 -7.02 11.61 14.44
C TRP A 162 -8.11 11.95 15.49
N VAL A 163 -8.98 12.92 15.18
CA VAL A 163 -10.06 13.36 16.06
C VAL A 163 -11.34 12.64 15.64
N SER A 164 -11.62 11.48 16.26
CA SER A 164 -12.96 11.01 16.69
C SER A 164 -13.30 9.50 16.56
N SER A 165 -12.41 8.55 16.25
CA SER A 165 -12.89 7.15 16.08
C SER A 165 -11.89 6.05 16.43
N ASP A 166 -12.44 4.94 16.91
CA ASP A 166 -11.80 3.84 17.62
C ASP A 166 -10.80 3.04 16.77
N VAL A 167 -9.57 2.90 17.26
CA VAL A 167 -8.59 1.99 16.64
C VAL A 167 -8.86 0.58 17.15
N ALA A 168 -9.27 -0.31 16.23
CA ALA A 168 -9.40 -1.74 16.53
C ALA A 168 -8.00 -2.36 16.62
N ILE A 169 -7.69 -3.06 17.71
CA ILE A 169 -6.49 -3.88 17.81
C ILE A 169 -6.90 -5.34 17.72
N ILE A 170 -6.38 -6.01 16.70
CA ILE A 170 -6.61 -7.45 16.49
C ILE A 170 -5.28 -8.16 16.67
N LEU A 171 -5.23 -9.06 17.65
CA LEU A 171 -4.03 -9.83 17.98
C LEU A 171 -4.14 -11.26 17.43
N ARG A 172 -3.06 -11.74 16.83
CA ARG A 172 -2.92 -13.15 16.46
C ARG A 172 -1.65 -13.73 17.06
N SER A 173 -1.83 -14.78 17.86
CA SER A 173 -0.75 -15.64 18.35
C SER A 173 -0.76 -16.96 17.55
N GLY A 174 0.38 -17.64 17.45
CA GLY A 174 0.59 -18.75 16.50
C GLY A 174 -0.33 -19.97 16.63
N CYS A 175 -1.22 -20.02 17.63
CA CYS A 175 -2.14 -21.14 17.87
C CYS A 175 -3.63 -20.75 18.09
N SER A 176 -4.02 -19.48 18.01
CA SER A 176 -5.45 -19.09 18.15
C SER A 176 -5.76 -17.70 17.59
N PHE A 177 -6.98 -17.50 17.09
CA PHE A 177 -7.52 -16.18 16.75
C PHE A 177 -7.85 -15.43 18.05
N GLY A 178 -7.21 -14.29 18.30
CA GLY A 178 -7.57 -13.42 19.42
C GLY A 178 -8.83 -12.61 19.11
N SER A 179 -9.59 -12.25 20.14
CA SER A 179 -10.73 -11.33 20.06
C SER A 179 -10.26 -9.91 19.67
N ALA A 180 -11.04 -9.19 18.87
CA ALA A 180 -10.80 -7.77 18.63
C ALA A 180 -11.05 -6.97 19.92
N THR A 181 -10.09 -6.16 20.35
CA THR A 181 -10.25 -5.24 21.48
C THR A 181 -10.21 -3.80 20.97
N TRP A 182 -11.10 -2.96 21.52
CA TRP A 182 -11.22 -1.54 21.18
C TRP A 182 -10.44 -0.73 22.21
N LEU A 183 -9.58 0.18 21.75
CA LEU A 183 -9.01 1.21 22.61
C LEU A 183 -9.99 2.38 22.68
N GLU A 184 -10.97 2.28 23.57
CA GLU A 184 -11.70 3.45 24.03
C GLU A 184 -10.80 4.19 25.03
N HIS A 185 -10.24 5.33 24.61
CA HIS A 185 -9.51 6.32 25.44
C HIS A 185 -8.03 6.00 25.78
N LEU A 186 -7.13 6.48 24.91
CA LEU A 186 -5.75 6.91 25.23
C LEU A 186 -5.56 8.34 24.70
#